data_AF-A0A7V8NNK5-F1
#
_entry.id   AF-A0A7V8NNK5-F1
#
_cell.length_a   1.000
_cell.length_b   1.000
_cell.length_c   1.000
_cell.angle_alpha   90.00
_cell.angle_beta   90.00
_cell.angle_gamma   90.00
#
_symmetry.space_group_name_H-M   'P 1'
#
loop_
_entity.id
_entity.type
_entity.pdbx_description
1 polymer ?
#
loop_
_entity_poly.entity_id
_entity_poly.type
_entity_poly.pdbx_seq_one_letter_code
_entity_poly.pdbx_strand_id
1 'polypeptide(L)'
;MAALNFQGTNISAWLIPLAYAAVAVACGFTVPRIGYAILPGLVSSISVNAAVGFYSAIASGMIALTGIVFSLTFLMVQFSATAYSPRLVLWIARDPVISHAIGVFTATFLYALDSLAWVDRQGSGRVPLLGILVVSLLLIVSIIMFISLIHRIGKLQVTQMLTFTGDRGREVIESLYPPIETPASTASVESLDAPCTQTLFHHG
;
A
#
# COMPACT_ATOMS: atom_id res chain seq x y z
N MET A 1 1.89 36.11 -13.05
CA MET A 1 2.35 35.64 -11.72
C MET A 1 1.27 34.77 -11.09
N ALA A 2 1.18 33.50 -11.49
CA ALA A 2 0.34 32.51 -10.82
C ALA A 2 1.29 31.47 -10.24
N ALA A 3 1.51 31.55 -8.92
CA ALA A 3 2.34 30.62 -8.19
C ALA A 3 1.72 29.22 -8.27
N LEU A 4 2.41 28.33 -8.98
CA LEU A 4 2.19 26.90 -9.01
C LEU A 4 2.46 26.32 -7.61
N ASN A 5 1.43 26.25 -6.77
CA ASN A 5 1.43 25.60 -5.46
C ASN A 5 1.48 24.06 -5.60
N PHE A 6 2.57 23.53 -6.18
CA PHE A 6 2.85 22.09 -6.30
C PHE A 6 3.68 21.53 -5.12
N GLN A 7 3.79 22.26 -4.02
CA GLN A 7 4.54 21.83 -2.83
C GLN A 7 3.58 21.62 -1.66
N GLY A 8 3.28 20.36 -1.29
CA GLY A 8 2.58 20.11 -0.03
C GLY A 8 2.19 18.67 0.32
N THR A 9 1.94 17.78 -0.64
CA THR A 9 1.24 16.51 -0.31
C THR A 9 2.06 15.21 -0.44
N ASN A 10 3.30 15.23 -0.94
CA ASN A 10 4.13 14.01 -1.05
C ASN A 10 4.98 13.73 0.20
N ILE A 11 5.23 14.73 1.05
CA ILE A 11 5.98 14.54 2.30
C ILE A 11 5.18 13.70 3.30
N SER A 12 3.84 13.83 3.34
CA SER A 12 3.03 13.10 4.34
C SER A 12 3.06 11.59 4.16
N ALA A 13 3.18 11.09 2.93
CA ALA A 13 3.22 9.65 2.63
C ALA A 13 4.50 8.97 3.16
N TRP A 14 5.61 9.70 3.18
CA TRP A 14 6.91 9.25 3.73
C TRP A 14 7.07 9.58 5.22
N LEU A 15 6.35 10.59 5.71
CA LEU A 15 6.37 10.97 7.12
C LEU A 15 5.87 9.85 8.03
N ILE A 16 4.88 9.07 7.56
CA ILE A 16 4.31 7.94 8.32
C ILE A 16 5.40 6.88 8.59
N PRO A 17 6.06 6.26 7.57
CA PRO A 17 7.12 5.30 7.82
C PRO A 17 8.27 5.86 8.66
N LEU A 18 8.64 7.13 8.43
CA LEU A 18 9.69 7.80 9.19
C LEU A 18 9.32 7.96 10.68
N ALA A 19 8.07 8.30 10.97
CA ALA A 19 7.56 8.39 12.33
C ALA A 19 7.53 7.03 13.03
N TYR A 20 7.08 5.97 12.33
CA TYR A 20 7.14 4.60 12.86
C TYR A 20 8.57 4.16 13.16
N ALA A 21 9.51 4.45 12.26
CA ALA A 21 10.93 4.16 12.48
C ALA A 21 11.48 4.95 13.69
N ALA A 22 11.18 6.25 13.79
CA ALA A 22 11.61 7.09 14.91
C ALA A 22 11.04 6.60 16.25
N VAL A 23 9.76 6.25 16.30
CA VAL A 23 9.11 5.68 17.50
C VAL A 23 9.73 4.34 17.86
N ALA A 24 10.01 3.48 16.89
CA ALA A 24 10.61 2.18 17.13
C ALA A 24 12.05 2.28 17.64
N VAL A 25 12.85 3.21 17.12
CA VAL A 25 14.18 3.52 17.64
C VAL A 25 14.08 4.07 19.06
N ALA A 26 13.16 5.02 19.32
CA ALA A 26 12.95 5.53 20.67
C ALA A 26 12.54 4.42 21.66
N CYS A 27 11.64 3.51 21.27
CA CYS A 27 11.27 2.32 22.04
C CYS A 27 12.46 1.36 22.22
N GLY A 28 13.24 1.12 21.17
CA GLY A 28 14.45 0.29 21.20
C GLY A 28 15.48 0.78 22.21
N PHE A 29 15.68 2.09 22.31
CA PHE A 29 16.61 2.67 23.29
C PHE A 29 16.03 2.76 24.71
N THR A 30 14.72 2.98 24.85
CA THR A 30 14.09 3.20 26.16
C THR A 30 13.79 1.90 26.88
N VAL A 31 13.30 0.86 26.19
CA VAL A 31 12.86 -0.41 26.80
C VAL A 31 14.01 -1.17 27.48
N PRO A 32 15.19 -1.35 26.88
CA PRO A 32 16.33 -1.99 27.54
C PRO A 32 16.82 -1.16 28.72
N ARG A 33 16.92 0.17 28.58
CA ARG A 33 17.37 1.06 29.67
C ARG A 33 16.44 1.02 30.88
N ILE A 34 15.14 1.04 30.64
CA ILE A 34 14.12 0.93 31.69
C ILE A 34 14.12 -0.48 32.31
N GLY A 35 14.29 -1.52 31.49
CA GLY A 35 14.41 -2.90 31.97
C GLY A 35 15.59 -3.11 32.92
N TYR A 36 16.75 -2.54 32.59
CA TYR A 36 17.93 -2.57 33.46
C TYR A 36 17.78 -1.72 34.74
N ALA A 37 17.01 -0.62 34.69
CA ALA A 37 16.86 0.31 35.81
C ALA A 37 15.74 -0.04 36.81
N ILE A 38 14.61 -0.61 36.34
CA ILE A 38 13.40 -0.76 37.17
C ILE A 38 13.15 -2.22 37.62
N LEU A 39 13.57 -3.25 36.85
CA LEU A 39 13.27 -4.66 37.18
C LEU A 39 14.44 -5.63 36.88
N PRO A 40 15.48 -5.70 37.74
CA PRO A 40 16.52 -6.74 37.64
C PRO A 40 16.00 -8.18 37.86
N GLY A 41 14.74 -8.36 38.26
CA GLY A 41 14.12 -9.65 38.58
C GLY A 41 13.32 -10.32 37.45
N LEU A 42 12.95 -9.60 36.38
CA LEU A 42 12.19 -10.19 35.25
C LEU A 42 13.16 -10.80 34.23
N VAL A 43 13.97 -11.74 34.72
CA VAL A 43 14.97 -12.45 33.93
C VAL A 43 14.27 -13.56 33.15
N SER A 44 14.48 -13.57 31.84
CA SER A 44 14.02 -14.67 31.02
C SER A 44 14.81 -15.93 31.39
N SER A 45 14.14 -17.08 31.47
CA SER A 45 14.79 -18.39 31.53
C SER A 45 15.44 -18.81 30.19
N ILE A 46 15.39 -17.94 29.17
CA ILE A 46 15.99 -18.14 27.86
C ILE A 46 17.49 -17.82 27.91
N SER A 47 18.31 -18.66 27.28
CA SER A 47 19.76 -18.45 27.18
C SER A 47 20.09 -17.25 26.29
N VAL A 48 21.23 -16.60 26.55
CA VAL A 48 21.75 -15.50 25.72
C VAL A 48 21.81 -15.90 24.24
N ASN A 49 22.29 -17.11 23.95
CA ASN A 49 22.38 -17.64 22.59
C ASN A 49 21.00 -17.77 21.91
N ALA A 50 19.98 -18.22 22.64
CA ALA A 50 18.64 -18.32 22.11
C ALA A 50 18.03 -16.93 21.83
N ALA A 51 18.29 -15.95 22.69
CA ALA A 51 17.86 -14.56 22.44
C ALA A 51 18.57 -13.95 21.23
N VAL A 52 19.90 -14.12 21.11
CA VAL A 52 20.67 -13.70 19.93
C VAL A 52 20.10 -14.32 18.66
N GLY A 53 19.84 -15.64 18.68
CA GLY A 53 19.23 -16.35 17.56
C GLY A 53 17.86 -15.80 17.19
N PHE A 54 17.02 -15.51 18.20
CA PHE A 54 15.68 -14.98 18.02
C PHE A 54 15.68 -13.60 17.35
N TYR A 55 16.44 -12.65 17.90
CA TYR A 55 16.55 -11.30 17.30
C TYR A 55 17.20 -11.33 15.92
N SER A 56 18.22 -12.17 15.72
CA SER A 56 18.91 -12.28 14.41
C SER A 56 17.99 -12.86 13.32
N ALA A 57 17.20 -13.88 13.66
CA ALA A 57 16.22 -14.45 12.74
C ALA A 57 15.14 -13.42 12.36
N ILE A 58 14.65 -12.64 13.32
CA ILE A 58 13.67 -11.57 13.05
C ILE A 58 14.31 -10.49 12.18
N ALA A 59 15.50 -9.99 12.54
CA ALA A 59 16.16 -8.93 11.78
C ALA A 59 16.42 -9.33 10.32
N SER A 60 16.95 -10.54 10.08
CA SER A 60 17.20 -11.05 8.74
C SER A 60 15.89 -11.24 7.93
N GLY A 61 14.86 -11.81 8.55
CA GLY A 61 13.55 -11.98 7.91
C GLY A 61 12.89 -10.65 7.54
N MET A 62 12.96 -9.65 8.43
CA MET A 62 12.38 -8.33 8.19
C MET A 62 13.12 -7.54 7.10
N ILE A 63 14.45 -7.69 6.97
CA ILE A 63 15.20 -7.13 5.83
C ILE A 63 14.66 -7.68 4.50
N ALA A 64 14.49 -9.00 4.41
CA ALA A 64 14.03 -9.64 3.18
C ALA A 64 12.62 -9.19 2.82
N LEU A 65 11.73 -9.18 3.82
CA LEU A 65 10.35 -8.71 3.70
C LEU A 65 10.29 -7.23 3.26
N THR A 66 11.14 -6.37 3.83
CA THR A 66 11.23 -4.96 3.43
C THR A 66 11.66 -4.82 1.96
N GLY A 67 12.62 -5.62 1.51
CA GLY A 67 13.04 -5.67 0.09
C GLY A 67 11.91 -6.09 -0.85
N ILE A 68 11.07 -7.04 -0.45
CA ILE A 68 9.88 -7.45 -1.21
C ILE A 68 8.90 -6.29 -1.33
N VAL A 69 8.60 -5.58 -0.23
CA VAL A 69 7.69 -4.42 -0.27
C VAL A 69 8.24 -3.29 -1.14
N PHE A 70 9.54 -3.01 -1.04
CA PHE A 70 10.17 -2.00 -1.87
C PHE A 70 10.05 -2.37 -3.36
N SER A 71 10.32 -3.62 -3.71
CA SER A 71 10.20 -4.13 -5.08
C SER A 71 8.76 -4.01 -5.60
N LEU A 72 7.78 -4.36 -4.77
CA LEU A 72 6.36 -4.22 -5.09
C LEU A 72 5.93 -2.76 -5.25
N THR A 73 6.43 -1.88 -4.38
CA THR A 73 6.15 -0.44 -4.47
C THR A 73 6.69 0.11 -5.78
N PHE A 74 7.91 -0.27 -6.14
CA PHE A 74 8.49 0.08 -7.44
C PHE A 74 7.65 -0.48 -8.59
N LEU A 75 7.25 -1.76 -8.53
CA LEU A 75 6.38 -2.37 -9.54
C LEU A 75 5.04 -1.63 -9.70
N MET A 76 4.43 -1.19 -8.60
CA MET A 76 3.21 -0.37 -8.62
C MET A 76 3.44 0.97 -9.32
N VAL A 77 4.56 1.65 -9.04
CA VAL A 77 4.94 2.89 -9.74
C VAL A 77 5.10 2.65 -11.24
N GLN A 78 5.77 1.55 -11.61
CA GLN A 78 5.97 1.18 -13.01
C GLN A 78 4.65 0.91 -13.74
N PHE A 79 3.74 0.12 -13.14
CA PHE A 79 2.41 -0.13 -13.72
C PHE A 79 1.55 1.12 -13.79
N SER A 80 1.65 2.01 -12.79
CA SER A 80 0.95 3.30 -12.84
C SER A 80 1.40 4.15 -14.03
N ALA A 81 2.67 4.04 -14.44
CA ALA A 81 3.18 4.76 -15.60
C ALA A 81 2.74 4.14 -16.94
N THR A 82 2.44 2.84 -16.98
CA THR A 82 2.10 2.11 -18.23
C THR A 82 0.60 1.89 -18.44
N ALA A 83 -0.23 1.79 -17.40
CA ALA A 83 -1.60 1.28 -17.50
C ALA A 83 -2.72 2.31 -17.29
N TYR A 84 -2.43 3.53 -16.81
CA TYR A 84 -3.49 4.49 -16.44
C TYR A 84 -3.31 5.87 -17.07
N SER A 85 -4.37 6.33 -17.74
CA SER A 85 -4.58 7.74 -18.08
C SER A 85 -4.25 8.66 -16.89
N PRO A 86 -3.65 9.86 -17.11
CA PRO A 86 -3.08 10.74 -16.07
C PRO A 86 -3.98 11.08 -14.85
N ARG A 87 -5.28 10.80 -14.92
CA ARG A 87 -6.27 11.10 -13.87
C ARG A 87 -6.43 9.99 -12.81
N LEU A 88 -6.10 8.74 -13.10
CA LEU A 88 -6.17 7.62 -12.13
C LEU A 88 -4.91 7.51 -11.24
N VAL A 89 -3.79 8.05 -11.72
CA VAL A 89 -2.49 8.12 -11.03
C VAL A 89 -2.58 8.84 -9.68
N LEU A 90 -3.45 9.85 -9.57
CA LEU A 90 -3.64 10.64 -8.35
C LEU A 90 -4.37 9.90 -7.22
N TRP A 91 -5.03 8.76 -7.51
CA TRP A 91 -5.81 8.01 -6.52
C TRP A 91 -5.02 6.81 -5.94
N ILE A 92 -4.08 6.24 -6.71
CA ILE A 92 -3.36 5.02 -6.30
C ILE A 92 -2.07 5.29 -5.51
N ALA A 93 -1.37 6.38 -5.80
CA ALA A 93 -0.17 6.82 -5.07
C ALA A 93 -0.46 7.27 -3.61
N ARG A 94 -1.73 7.19 -3.20
CA ARG A 94 -2.25 7.73 -1.93
C ARG A 94 -2.69 6.64 -0.97
N ASP A 95 -2.36 5.38 -1.24
CA ASP A 95 -2.76 4.29 -0.37
C ASP A 95 -1.96 4.27 0.95
N PRO A 96 -2.59 4.60 2.09
CA PRO A 96 -1.90 4.63 3.36
C PRO A 96 -1.36 3.24 3.77
N VAL A 97 -1.94 2.14 3.29
CA VAL A 97 -1.57 0.78 3.74
C VAL A 97 -0.11 0.44 3.42
N ILE A 98 0.38 0.82 2.24
CA ILE A 98 1.78 0.56 1.84
C ILE A 98 2.75 1.33 2.74
N SER A 99 2.48 2.61 2.99
CA SER A 99 3.29 3.46 3.88
C SER A 99 3.33 2.93 5.32
N HIS A 100 2.20 2.45 5.85
CA HIS A 100 2.15 1.86 7.19
C HIS A 100 2.92 0.53 7.25
N ALA A 101 2.79 -0.32 6.23
CA ALA A 101 3.53 -1.59 6.17
C ALA A 101 5.04 -1.36 6.15
N ILE A 102 5.55 -0.46 5.29
CA ILE A 102 6.97 -0.09 5.25
C ILE A 102 7.44 0.42 6.61
N GLY A 103 6.65 1.27 7.26
CA GLY A 103 6.94 1.80 8.59
C GLY A 103 7.08 0.72 9.65
N VAL A 104 6.09 -0.17 9.74
CA VAL A 104 6.06 -1.28 10.72
C VAL A 104 7.19 -2.27 10.47
N PHE A 105 7.52 -2.57 9.22
CA PHE A 105 8.58 -3.52 8.89
C PHE A 105 9.96 -2.97 9.24
N THR A 106 10.18 -1.69 8.89
CA THR A 106 11.40 -0.97 9.25
C THR A 106 11.54 -0.84 10.76
N ALA A 107 10.45 -0.50 11.46
CA ALA A 107 10.40 -0.41 12.92
C ALA A 107 10.81 -1.73 13.59
N THR A 108 10.23 -2.84 13.18
CA THR A 108 10.52 -4.18 13.73
C THR A 108 11.96 -4.59 13.46
N PHE A 109 12.45 -4.31 12.26
CA PHE A 109 13.85 -4.56 11.89
C PHE A 109 14.84 -3.78 12.77
N LEU A 110 14.64 -2.47 12.89
CA LEU A 110 15.52 -1.61 13.70
C LEU A 110 15.47 -1.98 15.18
N TYR A 111 14.27 -2.26 15.71
CA TYR A 111 14.11 -2.70 17.10
C TYR A 111 14.84 -4.02 17.37
N ALA A 112 14.75 -4.99 16.45
CA ALA A 112 15.44 -6.26 16.59
C ALA A 112 16.97 -6.10 16.56
N LEU A 113 17.51 -5.25 15.68
CA LEU A 113 18.94 -4.95 15.64
C LEU A 113 19.44 -4.21 16.88
N ASP A 114 18.71 -3.20 17.33
CA ASP A 114 19.09 -2.44 18.54
C ASP A 114 19.04 -3.34 19.77
N SER A 115 17.96 -4.12 19.92
CA SER A 115 17.85 -5.11 21.00
C SER A 115 18.99 -6.12 20.95
N LEU A 116 19.35 -6.62 19.76
CA LEU A 116 20.47 -7.54 19.55
C LEU A 116 21.81 -6.93 19.99
N ALA A 117 22.06 -5.65 19.68
CA ALA A 117 23.27 -4.95 20.10
C ALA A 117 23.38 -4.76 21.62
N TRP A 118 22.24 -4.83 22.33
CA TRP A 118 22.15 -4.73 23.78
C TRP A 118 22.11 -6.09 24.50
N VAL A 119 21.97 -7.20 23.78
CA VAL A 119 21.96 -8.54 24.39
C VAL A 119 23.30 -8.79 25.10
N ASP A 120 23.21 -9.09 26.39
CA ASP A 120 24.33 -9.44 27.28
C ASP A 120 25.53 -8.46 27.27
N ARG A 121 25.26 -7.17 27.01
CA ARG A 121 26.30 -6.13 26.94
C ARG A 121 27.14 -5.97 28.21
N GLN A 122 26.60 -6.39 29.37
CA GLN A 122 27.26 -6.33 30.67
C GLN A 122 27.86 -7.68 31.11
N GLY A 123 27.81 -8.73 30.27
CA GLY A 123 28.30 -10.08 30.61
C GLY A 123 27.56 -10.73 31.78
N SER A 124 26.32 -10.31 32.02
CA SER A 124 25.51 -10.73 33.16
C SER A 124 24.77 -12.05 32.93
N GLY A 125 24.82 -12.59 31.70
CA GLY A 125 24.13 -13.82 31.30
C GLY A 125 22.60 -13.71 31.32
N ARG A 126 22.05 -12.50 31.50
CA ARG A 126 20.62 -12.24 31.71
C ARG A 126 20.04 -11.43 30.56
N VAL A 127 18.95 -11.93 30.00
CA VAL A 127 18.22 -11.27 28.90
C VAL A 127 16.93 -10.66 29.44
N PRO A 128 16.66 -9.36 29.21
CA PRO A 128 15.42 -8.70 29.62
C PRO A 128 14.19 -9.30 28.91
N LEU A 129 13.21 -9.80 29.67
CA LEU A 129 11.97 -10.36 29.11
C LEU A 129 11.15 -9.34 28.31
N LEU A 130 11.15 -8.09 28.73
CA LEU A 130 10.45 -6.99 28.07
C LEU A 130 10.88 -6.83 26.61
N GLY A 131 12.17 -6.98 26.32
CA GLY A 131 12.69 -6.88 24.95
C GLY A 131 12.06 -7.91 24.02
N ILE A 132 11.99 -9.16 24.50
CA ILE A 132 11.44 -10.30 23.76
C ILE A 132 9.94 -10.14 23.54
N LEU A 133 9.20 -9.72 24.57
CA LEU A 133 7.75 -9.50 24.44
C LEU A 133 7.43 -8.40 23.42
N VAL A 134 8.18 -7.30 23.44
CA VAL A 134 7.98 -6.19 22.51
C VAL A 134 8.32 -6.63 21.08
N VAL A 135 9.45 -7.31 20.83
CA VAL A 135 9.75 -7.77 19.46
C VAL A 135 8.73 -8.79 18.96
N SER A 136 8.23 -9.68 19.83
CA SER A 136 7.15 -10.61 19.48
C SER A 136 5.86 -9.89 19.12
N LEU A 137 5.48 -8.85 19.86
CA LEU A 137 4.31 -8.03 19.52
C LEU A 137 4.50 -7.34 18.16
N LEU A 138 5.66 -6.72 17.92
CA LEU A 138 5.97 -6.07 16.64
C LEU A 138 5.95 -7.06 15.47
N LEU A 139 6.40 -8.31 15.70
CA LEU A 139 6.35 -9.36 14.70
C LEU A 139 4.89 -9.73 14.34
N ILE A 140 4.00 -9.84 15.32
CA ILE A 140 2.57 -10.10 15.08
C ILE A 140 1.95 -8.96 14.27
N VAL A 141 2.23 -7.70 14.65
CA VAL A 141 1.76 -6.52 13.91
C VAL A 141 2.29 -6.53 12.48
N SER A 142 3.55 -6.94 12.28
CA SER A 142 4.15 -7.08 10.95
C SER A 142 3.42 -8.12 10.10
N ILE A 143 3.06 -9.28 10.66
CA ILE A 143 2.30 -10.31 9.95
C ILE A 143 0.93 -9.78 9.51
N ILE A 144 0.21 -9.10 10.40
CA ILE A 144 -1.11 -8.51 10.09
C ILE A 144 -0.99 -7.48 8.96
N MET A 145 0.04 -6.61 9.02
CA MET A 145 0.32 -5.64 7.96
C MET A 145 0.68 -6.31 6.64
N PHE A 146 1.44 -7.40 6.68
CA PHE A 146 1.83 -8.14 5.48
C PHE A 146 0.61 -8.79 4.80
N ILE A 147 -0.27 -9.42 5.56
CA ILE A 147 -1.53 -9.98 5.03
C ILE A 147 -2.39 -8.86 4.42
N SER A 148 -2.46 -7.70 5.10
CA SER A 148 -3.20 -6.52 4.60
C SER A 148 -2.63 -6.02 3.27
N LEU A 149 -1.30 -6.04 3.12
CA LEU A 149 -0.62 -5.67 1.89
C LEU A 149 -0.96 -6.63 0.75
N ILE A 150 -0.91 -7.95 0.99
CA ILE A 150 -1.28 -8.97 -0.01
C ILE A 150 -2.72 -8.76 -0.50
N HIS A 151 -3.66 -8.60 0.43
CA HIS A 151 -5.07 -8.38 0.08
C HIS A 151 -5.27 -7.13 -0.76
N ARG A 152 -4.52 -6.07 -0.46
CA ARG A 152 -4.59 -4.81 -1.22
C ARG A 152 -4.06 -4.97 -2.64
N ILE A 153 -2.92 -5.62 -2.82
CA ILE A 153 -2.34 -5.89 -4.15
C ILE A 153 -3.30 -6.74 -4.99
N GLY A 154 -3.89 -7.78 -4.38
CA GLY A 154 -4.82 -8.67 -5.08
C GLY A 154 -6.01 -7.91 -5.68
N LYS A 155 -6.59 -6.96 -4.93
CA LYS A 155 -7.68 -6.11 -5.45
C LYS A 155 -7.26 -5.24 -6.63
N LEU A 156 -6.02 -4.76 -6.63
CA LEU A 156 -5.50 -3.90 -7.70
C LEU A 156 -5.33 -4.69 -9.00
N GLN A 157 -4.79 -5.91 -8.92
CA GLN A 157 -4.62 -6.78 -10.09
C GLN A 157 -5.95 -7.15 -10.76
N VAL A 158 -6.99 -7.49 -9.97
CA VAL A 158 -8.32 -7.83 -10.51
C VAL A 158 -8.94 -6.65 -11.25
N THR A 159 -8.82 -5.44 -10.68
CA THR A 159 -9.35 -4.23 -11.31
C THR A 159 -8.66 -3.94 -12.64
N GLN A 160 -7.33 -4.07 -12.69
CA GLN A 160 -6.54 -3.89 -13.91
C GLN A 160 -6.92 -4.91 -15.00
N MET A 161 -7.07 -6.19 -14.63
CA MET A 161 -7.45 -7.24 -15.59
C MET A 161 -8.85 -7.00 -16.16
N LEU A 162 -9.79 -6.53 -15.34
CA LEU A 162 -11.15 -6.23 -15.79
C LEU A 162 -11.18 -5.06 -16.77
N THR A 163 -10.45 -3.97 -16.48
CA THR A 163 -10.34 -2.83 -17.41
C THR A 163 -9.67 -3.24 -18.73
N PHE A 164 -8.58 -4.00 -18.65
CA PHE A 164 -7.89 -4.50 -19.85
C PHE A 164 -8.80 -5.37 -20.73
N THR A 165 -9.56 -6.28 -20.11
CA THR A 165 -10.51 -7.14 -20.83
C THR A 165 -11.67 -6.33 -21.42
N GLY A 166 -12.17 -5.32 -20.70
CA GLY A 166 -13.22 -4.42 -21.17
C GLY A 166 -12.79 -3.56 -22.37
N ASP A 167 -11.61 -2.96 -22.28
CA ASP A 167 -11.05 -2.14 -23.36
C ASP A 167 -10.79 -2.99 -24.62
N ARG A 168 -10.22 -4.19 -24.43
CA ARG A 168 -10.01 -5.12 -25.56
C ARG A 168 -11.32 -5.61 -26.16
N GLY A 169 -12.34 -5.85 -25.34
CA GLY A 169 -13.68 -6.21 -25.80
C GLY A 169 -14.33 -5.10 -26.63
N ARG A 170 -14.21 -3.84 -26.18
CA ARG A 170 -14.69 -2.67 -26.92
C ARG A 170 -14.00 -2.54 -28.27
N GLU A 171 -12.68 -2.69 -28.32
CA GLU A 171 -11.92 -2.59 -29.56
C GLU A 171 -12.34 -3.68 -30.58
N VAL A 172 -12.57 -4.91 -30.11
CA VAL A 172 -13.06 -6.00 -30.96
C VAL A 172 -14.47 -5.69 -31.48
N ILE A 173 -15.37 -5.17 -30.63
CA ILE A 173 -16.72 -4.77 -31.04
C ILE A 173 -16.67 -3.67 -32.10
N GLU A 174 -15.88 -2.60 -31.88
CA GLU A 174 -15.74 -1.49 -32.83
C GLU A 174 -15.12 -1.95 -34.16
N SER A 175 -14.25 -2.97 -34.14
CA SER A 175 -13.67 -3.54 -35.37
C SER A 175 -14.66 -4.41 -36.17
N LEU A 176 -15.55 -5.15 -35.49
CA LEU A 176 -16.51 -6.05 -36.13
C LEU A 176 -17.82 -5.35 -36.49
N TYR A 177 -18.17 -4.31 -35.74
CA TYR A 177 -19.31 -3.43 -35.98
C TYR A 177 -18.82 -1.98 -36.03
N PRO A 178 -18.30 -1.54 -37.19
CA PRO A 178 -18.01 -0.14 -37.43
C PRO A 178 -19.27 0.67 -37.11
N PRO A 179 -19.17 1.84 -36.46
CA PRO A 179 -20.30 2.74 -36.28
C PRO A 179 -20.97 2.91 -37.64
N ILE A 180 -22.23 2.49 -37.75
CA ILE A 180 -23.04 2.86 -38.89
C ILE A 180 -22.98 4.37 -38.86
N GLU A 181 -22.29 4.98 -39.83
CA GLU A 181 -22.49 6.37 -40.17
C GLU A 181 -24.00 6.47 -40.34
N THR A 182 -24.70 6.91 -39.29
CA THR A 182 -26.04 7.44 -39.47
C THR A 182 -25.71 8.63 -40.32
N PRO A 183 -25.98 8.59 -41.64
CA PRO A 183 -25.86 9.81 -42.40
C PRO A 183 -26.75 10.75 -41.61
N ALA A 184 -26.20 11.88 -41.15
CA ALA A 184 -27.05 12.97 -40.70
C ALA A 184 -28.17 13.00 -41.73
N SER A 185 -29.39 12.70 -41.30
CA SER A 185 -30.51 12.60 -42.20
C SER A 185 -30.73 14.03 -42.69
N THR A 186 -29.96 14.41 -43.70
CA THR A 186 -30.38 15.20 -44.83
C THR A 186 -31.28 14.29 -45.66
N ALA A 187 -32.28 13.67 -45.04
CA ALA A 187 -33.60 13.82 -45.60
C ALA A 187 -33.81 15.33 -45.64
N SER A 188 -33.50 15.90 -46.81
CA SER A 188 -34.23 17.01 -47.33
C SER A 188 -35.64 16.96 -46.74
N VAL A 189 -36.06 18.06 -46.14
CA VAL A 189 -37.48 18.36 -45.97
C VAL A 189 -38.04 18.42 -47.40
N GLU A 190 -38.21 17.25 -48.01
CA GLU A 190 -38.89 17.01 -49.26
C GLU A 190 -40.33 17.30 -48.92
N SER A 191 -40.68 18.57 -49.18
CA SER A 191 -42.03 19.11 -49.32
C SER A 191 -43.15 18.24 -48.75
N LEU A 192 -43.69 18.69 -47.62
CA LEU A 192 -45.02 18.35 -47.12
C LEU A 192 -46.11 18.85 -48.09
N ASP A 193 -46.07 18.41 -49.35
CA ASP A 193 -47.07 18.65 -50.42
C ASP A 193 -47.77 17.33 -50.81
N ALA A 194 -47.78 16.35 -49.91
CA ALA A 194 -48.69 15.22 -50.04
C ALA A 194 -50.13 15.72 -49.78
N PRO A 195 -51.10 15.44 -50.68
CA PRO A 195 -52.47 15.87 -50.48
C PRO A 195 -53.01 15.32 -49.15
N CYS A 196 -53.64 16.17 -48.36
CA CYS A 196 -54.23 15.81 -47.07
C CYS A 196 -55.30 14.73 -47.28
N THR A 197 -54.96 13.46 -47.03
CA THR A 197 -55.88 12.34 -47.25
C THR A 197 -56.96 12.24 -46.19
N GLN A 198 -56.73 12.75 -44.97
CA GLN A 198 -57.73 12.67 -43.91
C GLN A 198 -57.49 13.70 -42.81
N THR A 199 -58.49 14.55 -42.57
CA THR A 199 -58.54 15.46 -41.42
C THR A 199 -59.40 14.81 -40.33
N LEU A 200 -58.79 14.38 -39.24
CA LEU A 200 -59.48 13.85 -38.06
C LEU A 200 -59.96 15.01 -37.18
N PHE A 201 -61.26 15.27 -37.17
CA PHE A 201 -61.89 16.19 -36.23
C PHE A 201 -62.25 15.45 -34.95
N HIS A 202 -61.58 15.79 -33.85
CA HIS A 202 -61.92 15.32 -32.50
C HIS A 202 -62.98 16.26 -31.92
N HIS A 203 -64.22 15.80 -31.84
CA HIS A 203 -65.26 16.46 -31.03
C HIS A 203 -65.28 15.83 -29.64
N GLY A 204 -64.90 16.62 -28.64
CA GLY A 204 -65.26 16.47 -27.22
C GLY A 204 -65.03 15.11 -26.58
#